data_AF-H6BDD0-F1
#
_entry.id   AF-H6BDD0-F1
#
_cell.length_a   1.000
_cell.length_b   1.000
_cell.length_c   1.000
_cell.angle_alpha   90.00
_cell.angle_beta   90.00
_cell.angle_gamma   90.00
#
_symmetry.space_group_name_H-M   'P 1'
#
loop_
_entity.id
_entity.type
_entity.pdbx_description
1 polymer ?
#
loop_
_entity_poly.entity_id
_entity_poly.type
_entity_poly.pdbx_seq_one_letter_code
_entity_poly.pdbx_strand_id
1 'polypeptide(L)'
;SGDYGEAGTLEFLKDFHRRRLQVLAEARPDLIAFETIPNKLEAQAYVELLEECNISIPSWFSFNSKDGVHVVSGDSLIECAKVANSCAKVGAIGINCTPPRFIHSLILTIRKVTDKPILIYPNSGERYDAEKKEWVESTGVSDGDFVSYVSEWCKDGAALIGGCCRTTPNTIRAITRTLNQFCPAPQLSVA
;
A
#
# COMPACT_ATOMS: atom_id res chain seq x y z
N SER A 1 11.96 -2.49 9.68
CA SER A 1 13.12 -2.33 8.80
C SER A 1 12.92 -3.05 7.47
N GLY A 2 12.25 -4.22 7.43
CA GLY A 2 12.30 -5.06 6.21
C GLY A 2 13.65 -5.73 6.02
N ASP A 3 14.48 -5.69 7.06
CA ASP A 3 15.75 -6.39 7.15
C ASP A 3 15.50 -7.71 7.88
N TYR A 4 15.67 -8.80 7.15
CA TYR A 4 15.45 -10.17 7.62
C TYR A 4 16.77 -10.88 7.93
N GLY A 5 17.91 -10.17 7.86
CA GLY A 5 19.24 -10.76 7.99
C GLY A 5 19.55 -11.78 6.89
N GLU A 6 20.64 -12.54 7.08
CA GLU A 6 21.12 -13.53 6.11
C GLU A 6 20.14 -14.68 5.85
N ALA A 7 19.22 -14.95 6.79
CA ALA A 7 18.19 -15.96 6.65
C ALA A 7 17.04 -15.54 5.71
N GLY A 8 16.93 -14.24 5.42
CA GLY A 8 15.86 -13.64 4.62
C GLY A 8 15.93 -13.90 3.12
N THR A 9 16.19 -15.13 2.72
CA THR A 9 16.22 -15.53 1.30
C THR A 9 14.82 -15.53 0.68
N LEU A 10 14.76 -15.53 -0.65
CA LEU A 10 13.50 -15.65 -1.39
C LEU A 10 12.71 -16.90 -0.97
N GLU A 11 13.36 -18.06 -0.92
CA GLU A 11 12.71 -19.32 -0.52
C GLU A 11 12.24 -19.28 0.93
N PHE A 12 13.03 -18.70 1.85
CA PHE A 12 12.58 -18.52 3.23
C PHE A 12 11.29 -17.69 3.31
N LEU A 13 11.21 -16.58 2.57
CA LEU A 13 10.01 -15.74 2.54
C LEU A 13 8.82 -16.46 1.91
N LYS A 14 9.05 -17.25 0.86
CA LYS A 14 8.02 -18.08 0.24
C LYS A 14 7.49 -19.10 1.24
N ASP A 15 8.37 -19.84 1.91
CA ASP A 15 8.00 -20.83 2.93
C ASP A 15 7.21 -20.20 4.08
N PHE A 16 7.66 -19.04 4.57
CA PHE A 16 7.01 -18.31 5.64
C PHE A 16 5.57 -17.88 5.29
N HIS A 17 5.33 -17.42 4.07
CA HIS A 17 4.03 -16.88 3.65
C HIS A 17 3.08 -17.92 3.05
N ARG A 18 3.60 -19.01 2.47
CA ARG A 18 2.82 -19.98 1.66
C ARG A 18 1.58 -20.48 2.39
N ARG A 19 1.73 -20.96 3.63
CA ARG A 19 0.60 -21.54 4.36
C ARG A 19 -0.49 -20.51 4.63
N ARG A 20 -0.11 -19.28 5.01
CA ARG A 20 -1.06 -18.21 5.27
C ARG A 20 -1.83 -17.83 4.01
N LEU A 21 -1.13 -17.72 2.87
CA LEU A 21 -1.76 -17.43 1.59
C LEU A 21 -2.79 -18.50 1.21
N GLN A 22 -2.44 -19.78 1.33
CA GLN A 22 -3.35 -20.89 1.03
C GLN A 22 -4.61 -20.85 1.90
N VAL A 23 -4.45 -20.69 3.22
CA VAL A 23 -5.59 -20.62 4.15
C VAL A 23 -6.51 -19.44 3.86
N LEU A 24 -5.94 -18.26 3.57
CA LEU A 24 -6.75 -17.09 3.22
C LEU A 24 -7.46 -17.28 1.88
N ALA A 25 -6.81 -17.90 0.90
CA ALA A 25 -7.41 -18.16 -0.41
C ALA A 25 -8.53 -19.21 -0.34
N GLU A 26 -8.39 -20.25 0.49
CA GLU A 26 -9.43 -21.27 0.73
C GLU A 26 -10.72 -20.66 1.29
N ALA A 27 -10.64 -19.55 2.04
CA ALA A 27 -11.79 -18.81 2.53
C ALA A 27 -12.55 -18.05 1.42
N ARG A 28 -12.00 -18.00 0.20
CA ARG A 28 -12.57 -17.33 -0.99
C ARG A 28 -12.98 -15.87 -0.74
N PRO A 29 -12.08 -15.01 -0.23
CA PRO A 29 -12.34 -13.58 -0.17
C PRO A 29 -12.49 -12.99 -1.57
N ASP A 30 -13.13 -11.82 -1.65
CA ASP A 30 -13.23 -11.06 -2.91
C ASP A 30 -11.84 -10.60 -3.41
N LEU A 31 -10.91 -10.35 -2.48
CA LEU A 31 -9.54 -9.90 -2.75
C LEU A 31 -8.60 -10.26 -1.59
N ILE A 32 -7.31 -10.45 -1.89
CA ILE A 32 -6.24 -10.60 -0.89
C ILE A 32 -5.37 -9.33 -0.83
N ALA A 33 -5.28 -8.73 0.35
CA ALA A 33 -4.48 -7.54 0.62
C ALA A 33 -3.07 -7.91 1.09
N PHE A 34 -2.05 -7.67 0.26
CA PHE A 34 -0.66 -7.73 0.69
C PHE A 34 -0.22 -6.33 1.08
N GLU A 35 -0.25 -6.04 2.38
CA GLU A 35 -0.01 -4.70 2.90
C GLU A 35 1.33 -4.54 3.60
N THR A 36 1.84 -3.30 3.60
CA THR A 36 3.07 -2.93 4.30
C THR A 36 4.27 -3.77 3.87
N ILE A 37 4.35 -4.11 2.58
CA ILE A 37 5.46 -4.86 2.03
C ILE A 37 6.71 -3.99 2.15
N PRO A 38 7.75 -4.41 2.90
CA PRO A 38 8.80 -3.52 3.32
C PRO A 38 9.99 -3.49 2.36
N ASN A 39 10.11 -4.46 1.45
CA ASN A 39 11.23 -4.63 0.53
C ASN A 39 10.81 -5.30 -0.79
N LYS A 40 11.70 -5.24 -1.79
CA LYS A 40 11.47 -5.80 -3.13
C LYS A 40 11.44 -7.33 -3.13
N LEU A 41 12.28 -7.96 -2.33
CA LEU A 41 12.44 -9.42 -2.30
C LEU A 41 11.16 -10.12 -1.84
N GLU A 42 10.47 -9.55 -0.85
CA GLU A 42 9.20 -10.08 -0.36
C GLU A 42 8.05 -9.85 -1.34
N ALA A 43 8.04 -8.71 -2.04
CA ALA A 43 7.12 -8.52 -3.17
C ALA A 43 7.30 -9.60 -4.23
N GLN A 44 8.56 -9.94 -4.55
CA GLN A 44 8.85 -11.03 -5.48
C GLN A 44 8.38 -12.38 -4.95
N ALA A 45 8.61 -12.68 -3.67
CA ALA A 45 8.12 -13.90 -3.03
C ALA A 45 6.59 -14.04 -3.16
N TYR A 46 5.83 -12.97 -2.94
CA TYR A 46 4.38 -12.99 -3.11
C TYR A 46 3.95 -13.21 -4.56
N VAL A 47 4.61 -12.57 -5.54
CA VAL A 47 4.31 -12.78 -6.96
C VAL A 47 4.53 -14.25 -7.34
N GLU A 48 5.65 -14.85 -6.92
CA GLU A 48 5.93 -16.26 -7.19
C GLU A 48 4.92 -17.17 -6.50
N LEU A 49 4.57 -16.90 -5.24
CA LEU A 49 3.56 -17.69 -4.52
C LEU A 49 2.16 -17.61 -5.14
N LEU A 50 1.75 -16.46 -5.65
CA LEU A 50 0.46 -16.31 -6.35
C LEU A 50 0.40 -17.23 -7.58
N GLU A 51 1.51 -17.44 -8.27
CA GLU A 51 1.63 -18.40 -9.37
C GLU A 51 1.72 -19.85 -8.88
N GLU A 52 2.67 -20.15 -8.00
CA GLU A 52 2.92 -21.51 -7.48
C GLU A 52 1.71 -22.13 -6.80
N CYS A 53 0.94 -21.33 -6.04
CA CYS A 53 -0.25 -21.79 -5.35
C CYS A 53 -1.52 -21.70 -6.22
N ASN A 54 -1.40 -21.31 -7.49
CA ASN A 54 -2.50 -21.14 -8.43
C ASN A 54 -3.65 -20.27 -7.86
N ILE A 55 -3.30 -19.16 -7.22
CA ILE A 55 -4.28 -18.25 -6.62
C ILE A 55 -5.01 -17.49 -7.73
N SER A 56 -6.32 -17.66 -7.83
CA SER A 56 -7.16 -16.95 -8.81
C SER A 56 -7.84 -15.68 -8.26
N ILE A 57 -7.79 -15.49 -6.94
CA ILE A 57 -8.37 -14.33 -6.27
C ILE A 57 -7.51 -13.09 -6.58
N PRO A 58 -8.10 -11.96 -6.98
CA PRO A 58 -7.33 -10.73 -7.22
C PRO A 58 -6.67 -10.25 -5.93
N SER A 59 -5.58 -9.52 -6.08
CA SER A 59 -4.82 -8.99 -4.94
C SER A 59 -4.41 -7.54 -5.15
N TRP A 60 -4.04 -6.85 -4.08
CA TRP A 60 -3.27 -5.61 -4.19
C TRP A 60 -1.98 -5.72 -3.40
N PHE A 61 -0.99 -4.94 -3.84
CA PHE A 61 0.28 -4.81 -3.15
C PHE A 61 0.42 -3.36 -2.68
N SER A 62 0.61 -3.16 -1.38
CA SER A 62 0.96 -1.85 -0.84
C SER A 62 2.29 -1.89 -0.10
N PHE A 63 3.07 -0.84 -0.32
CA PHE A 63 4.37 -0.63 0.33
C PHE A 63 4.27 0.48 1.37
N ASN A 64 5.30 0.64 2.18
CA ASN A 64 5.44 1.80 3.06
C ASN A 64 6.79 2.48 2.87
N SER A 65 6.82 3.79 3.05
CA SER A 65 8.01 4.63 2.87
C SER A 65 8.30 5.47 4.12
N LYS A 66 9.58 5.72 4.37
CA LYS A 66 10.05 6.60 5.45
C LYS A 66 10.56 7.95 4.96
N ASP A 67 10.82 8.09 3.66
CA ASP A 67 11.48 9.24 3.05
C ASP A 67 10.79 9.76 1.77
N GLY A 68 9.70 9.12 1.33
CA GLY A 68 8.97 9.51 0.12
C GLY A 68 9.60 9.06 -1.20
N VAL A 69 10.65 8.22 -1.16
CA VAL A 69 11.38 7.74 -2.35
C VAL A 69 11.59 6.23 -2.31
N HIS A 70 12.00 5.70 -1.16
CA HIS A 70 12.33 4.30 -0.95
C HIS A 70 11.26 3.62 -0.08
N VAL A 71 11.13 2.30 -0.21
CA VAL A 71 10.43 1.52 0.81
C VAL A 71 11.27 1.46 2.09
N VAL A 72 10.68 1.04 3.21
CA VAL A 72 11.36 1.13 4.52
C VAL A 72 12.70 0.40 4.60
N SER A 73 12.91 -0.66 3.81
CA SER A 73 14.19 -1.37 3.69
C SER A 73 15.30 -0.55 3.01
N GLY A 74 14.95 0.49 2.27
CA GLY A 74 15.86 1.25 1.41
C GLY A 74 15.77 0.86 -0.07
N ASP A 75 15.01 -0.18 -0.44
CA ASP A 75 14.78 -0.48 -1.85
C ASP A 75 14.03 0.65 -2.55
N SER A 76 14.31 0.84 -3.84
CA SER A 76 13.59 1.82 -4.65
C SER A 76 12.12 1.42 -4.81
N LEU A 77 11.20 2.34 -4.48
CA LEU A 77 9.77 2.08 -4.64
C LEU A 77 9.39 1.77 -6.09
N ILE A 78 10.02 2.45 -7.07
CA ILE A 78 9.71 2.23 -8.48
C ILE A 78 10.01 0.79 -8.91
N GLU A 79 11.09 0.20 -8.38
CA GLU A 79 11.45 -1.19 -8.67
C GLU A 79 10.51 -2.17 -7.96
N CYS A 80 10.09 -1.87 -6.74
CA CYS A 80 9.07 -2.64 -6.03
C CYS A 80 7.73 -2.63 -6.78
N ALA A 81 7.31 -1.46 -7.26
CA ALA A 81 6.09 -1.29 -8.04
C ALA A 81 6.16 -2.01 -9.40
N LYS A 82 7.34 -2.08 -10.05
CA LYS A 82 7.53 -2.89 -11.27
C LYS A 82 7.32 -4.39 -11.01
N VAL A 83 7.81 -4.91 -9.90
CA VAL A 83 7.58 -6.31 -9.49
C VAL A 83 6.09 -6.56 -9.28
N ALA A 84 5.39 -5.69 -8.57
CA ALA A 84 3.94 -5.81 -8.41
C ALA A 84 3.18 -5.66 -9.75
N ASN A 85 3.67 -4.82 -10.67
CA ASN A 85 3.04 -4.59 -11.96
C ASN A 85 3.14 -5.80 -12.90
N SER A 86 4.23 -6.57 -12.82
CA SER A 86 4.44 -7.75 -13.69
C SER A 86 3.47 -8.90 -13.43
N CYS A 87 2.81 -8.92 -12.27
CA CYS A 87 1.83 -9.95 -11.92
C CYS A 87 0.40 -9.52 -12.29
N ALA A 88 -0.27 -10.27 -13.16
CA ALA A 88 -1.64 -9.99 -13.58
C ALA A 88 -2.66 -10.15 -12.42
N LYS A 89 -2.36 -11.01 -11.44
CA LYS A 89 -3.20 -11.22 -10.24
C LYS A 89 -3.12 -10.06 -9.25
N VAL A 90 -2.17 -9.15 -9.41
CA VAL A 90 -2.10 -7.89 -8.66
C VAL A 90 -2.90 -6.85 -9.43
N GLY A 91 -4.12 -6.55 -8.97
CA GLY A 91 -5.04 -5.61 -9.59
C GLY A 91 -4.82 -4.15 -9.20
N ALA A 92 -4.13 -3.88 -8.08
CA ALA A 92 -3.82 -2.51 -7.63
C ALA A 92 -2.48 -2.44 -6.91
N ILE A 93 -1.80 -1.29 -6.99
CA ILE A 93 -0.46 -1.07 -6.42
C ILE A 93 -0.44 0.26 -5.66
N GLY A 94 0.12 0.29 -4.46
CA GLY A 94 -0.13 1.43 -3.60
C GLY A 94 0.83 1.64 -2.44
N ILE A 95 0.43 2.56 -1.57
CA ILE A 95 1.15 2.94 -0.36
C ILE A 95 0.21 2.93 0.84
N ASN A 96 0.70 2.39 1.94
CA ASN A 96 0.06 2.50 3.23
C ASN A 96 1.04 2.84 4.35
N CYS A 97 0.51 3.14 5.53
CA CYS A 97 1.29 3.33 6.75
C CYS A 97 2.48 4.30 6.60
N THR A 98 2.30 5.29 5.73
CA THR A 98 3.30 6.29 5.36
C THR A 98 2.75 7.67 5.72
N PRO A 99 3.57 8.60 6.23
CA PRO A 99 3.12 9.94 6.53
C PRO A 99 2.47 10.65 5.32
N PRO A 100 1.33 11.35 5.50
CA PRO A 100 0.59 11.99 4.42
C PRO A 100 1.44 12.90 3.52
N ARG A 101 2.39 13.63 4.10
CA ARG A 101 3.31 14.53 3.39
C ARG A 101 4.11 13.87 2.25
N PHE A 102 4.31 12.56 2.30
CA PHE A 102 5.05 11.83 1.25
C PHE A 102 4.15 11.25 0.16
N ILE A 103 2.84 11.19 0.38
CA ILE A 103 1.93 10.43 -0.48
C ILE A 103 1.91 10.97 -1.91
N HIS A 104 1.88 12.29 -2.10
CA HIS A 104 1.84 12.90 -3.43
C HIS A 104 3.01 12.43 -4.32
N SER A 105 4.25 12.53 -3.84
CA SER A 105 5.43 12.11 -4.62
C SER A 105 5.44 10.61 -4.91
N LEU A 106 4.90 9.80 -3.98
CA LEU A 106 4.83 8.36 -4.13
C LEU A 106 3.76 7.93 -5.16
N ILE A 107 2.60 8.59 -5.20
CA ILE A 107 1.58 8.37 -6.25
C ILE A 107 2.19 8.62 -7.62
N LEU A 108 2.84 9.78 -7.81
CA LEU A 108 3.49 10.13 -9.07
C LEU A 108 4.61 9.15 -9.45
N THR A 109 5.29 8.57 -8.47
CA THR A 109 6.32 7.55 -8.71
C THR A 109 5.73 6.23 -9.17
N ILE A 110 4.66 5.75 -8.51
CA ILE A 110 3.98 4.50 -8.89
C ILE A 110 3.35 4.64 -10.27
N ARG A 111 2.71 5.77 -10.56
CA ARG A 111 2.05 6.02 -11.85
C ARG A 111 3.00 5.92 -13.06
N LYS A 112 4.31 6.15 -12.87
CA LYS A 112 5.31 6.00 -13.95
C LYS A 112 5.46 4.57 -14.48
N VAL A 113 5.02 3.56 -13.74
CA VAL A 113 5.27 2.14 -14.08
C VAL A 113 4.01 1.29 -14.19
N THR A 114 2.83 1.85 -13.91
CA THR A 114 1.59 1.08 -13.98
C THR A 114 0.38 1.95 -14.33
N ASP A 115 -0.52 1.38 -15.11
CA ASP A 115 -1.87 1.91 -15.34
C ASP A 115 -2.90 1.37 -14.35
N LYS A 116 -2.51 0.40 -13.51
CA LYS A 116 -3.40 -0.18 -12.49
C LYS A 116 -3.89 0.90 -11.51
N PRO A 117 -5.07 0.71 -10.90
CA PRO A 117 -5.53 1.52 -9.78
C PRO A 117 -4.46 1.69 -8.70
N ILE A 118 -4.26 2.93 -8.25
CA ILE A 118 -3.35 3.24 -7.16
C ILE A 118 -4.15 3.33 -5.86
N LEU A 119 -3.74 2.57 -4.84
CA LEU A 119 -4.35 2.59 -3.51
C LEU A 119 -3.49 3.33 -2.49
N ILE A 120 -4.11 4.16 -1.66
CA ILE A 120 -3.45 5.05 -0.71
C ILE A 120 -4.20 5.04 0.61
N TYR A 121 -3.54 4.62 1.68
CA TYR A 121 -4.11 4.67 3.03
C TYR A 121 -3.01 4.99 4.05
N PRO A 122 -2.71 6.30 4.24
CA PRO A 122 -1.59 6.73 5.06
C PRO A 122 -1.87 6.53 6.55
N ASN A 123 -0.85 6.69 7.39
CA ASN A 123 -1.09 6.92 8.81
C ASN A 123 -1.60 8.36 9.05
N SER A 124 -2.01 8.72 10.26
CA SER A 124 -2.48 10.09 10.53
C SER A 124 -1.40 11.17 10.58
N GLY A 125 -0.12 10.81 10.39
CA GLY A 125 1.01 11.75 10.35
C GLY A 125 2.04 11.56 11.45
N GLU A 126 1.67 10.93 12.56
CA GLU A 126 2.62 10.58 13.61
C GLU A 126 3.67 9.58 13.11
N ARG A 127 4.82 9.56 13.79
CA ARG A 127 5.88 8.58 13.55
C ARG A 127 5.82 7.51 14.62
N TYR A 128 5.91 6.25 14.22
CA TYR A 128 6.14 5.17 15.19
C TYR A 128 7.62 5.09 15.55
N ASP A 129 7.93 5.17 16.84
CA ASP A 129 9.26 4.94 17.39
C ASP A 129 9.39 3.47 17.81
N ALA A 130 10.24 2.72 17.11
CA ALA A 130 10.40 1.29 17.36
C ALA A 130 11.20 0.98 18.64
N GLU A 131 12.07 1.89 19.10
CA GLU A 131 12.86 1.71 20.32
C GLU A 131 11.98 1.93 21.55
N LYS A 132 11.18 3.00 21.53
CA LYS A 132 10.25 3.34 22.60
C LYS A 132 8.92 2.58 22.52
N LYS A 133 8.63 1.96 21.37
CA LYS A 133 7.37 1.27 21.05
C LYS A 133 6.14 2.18 21.22
N GLU A 134 6.27 3.44 20.84
CA GLU A 134 5.23 4.45 20.98
C GLU A 134 5.07 5.29 19.71
N TRP A 135 3.93 5.96 19.59
CA TRP A 135 3.72 6.96 18.54
C TRP A 135 4.18 8.32 19.07
N VAL A 136 5.03 8.99 18.30
CA VAL A 136 5.55 10.32 18.60
C VAL A 136 5.11 11.30 17.51
N GLU A 137 4.94 12.57 17.87
CA GLU A 137 4.65 13.62 16.90
C GLU A 137 5.77 13.71 15.85
N SER A 138 5.39 13.93 14.59
CA SER A 138 6.37 14.21 13.54
C SER A 138 6.97 15.60 13.77
N THR A 139 8.30 15.68 13.94
CA THR A 139 9.00 16.96 14.04
C THR A 139 9.03 17.63 12.66
N GLY A 140 8.46 18.83 12.55
CA GLY A 140 8.73 19.75 11.43
C GLY A 140 7.60 20.04 10.45
N VAL A 141 6.47 19.32 10.48
CA VAL A 141 5.26 19.68 9.71
C VAL A 141 4.05 19.23 10.52
N SER A 142 3.10 20.12 10.82
CA SER A 142 1.80 19.64 11.31
C SER A 142 1.16 18.90 10.15
N ASP A 143 1.10 17.57 10.23
CA ASP A 143 0.26 16.79 9.34
C ASP A 143 -1.19 17.11 9.75
N GLY A 144 -1.73 18.23 9.25
CA GLY A 144 -3.15 18.54 9.35
C GLY A 144 -3.96 17.35 8.83
N ASP A 145 -5.24 17.24 9.21
CA ASP A 145 -6.08 16.13 8.78
C ASP A 145 -5.93 15.90 7.27
N PHE A 146 -5.30 14.76 6.92
CA PHE A 146 -4.87 14.51 5.55
C PHE A 146 -6.04 14.38 4.58
N VAL A 147 -7.26 14.32 5.11
CA VAL A 147 -8.52 14.47 4.36
C VAL A 147 -8.47 15.67 3.40
N SER A 148 -7.79 16.76 3.77
CA SER A 148 -7.62 17.94 2.92
C SER A 148 -6.78 17.69 1.66
N TYR A 149 -5.95 16.64 1.63
CA TYR A 149 -5.12 16.27 0.47
C TYR A 149 -5.79 15.25 -0.46
N VAL A 150 -6.90 14.64 -0.03
CA VAL A 150 -7.56 13.54 -0.77
C VAL A 150 -7.94 13.95 -2.19
N SER A 151 -8.45 15.17 -2.39
CA SER A 151 -8.83 15.66 -3.71
C SER A 151 -7.64 15.77 -4.66
N GLU A 152 -6.47 16.18 -4.16
CA GLU A 152 -5.25 16.26 -4.97
C GLU A 152 -4.73 14.86 -5.28
N TRP A 153 -4.73 13.94 -4.32
CA TRP A 153 -4.34 12.55 -4.56
C TRP A 153 -5.19 11.87 -5.63
N CYS A 154 -6.49 12.15 -5.67
CA CYS A 154 -7.36 11.68 -6.76
C CYS A 154 -6.91 12.22 -8.12
N LYS A 155 -6.58 13.52 -8.23
CA LYS A 155 -6.08 14.13 -9.47
C LYS A 155 -4.73 13.53 -9.89
N ASP A 156 -3.89 13.16 -8.94
CA ASP A 156 -2.61 12.48 -9.19
C ASP A 156 -2.79 11.00 -9.62
N GLY A 157 -4.01 10.47 -9.53
CA GLY A 157 -4.36 9.14 -10.00
C GLY A 157 -4.55 8.08 -8.92
N ALA A 158 -4.72 8.48 -7.65
CA ALA A 158 -5.19 7.58 -6.59
C ALA A 158 -6.67 7.24 -6.80
N ALA A 159 -6.98 5.94 -6.74
CA ALA A 159 -8.31 5.40 -7.02
C ALA A 159 -8.98 4.76 -5.80
N LEU A 160 -8.17 4.28 -4.84
CA LEU A 160 -8.64 3.64 -3.62
C LEU A 160 -8.02 4.39 -2.44
N ILE A 161 -8.83 5.06 -1.62
CA ILE A 161 -8.33 5.92 -0.55
C ILE A 161 -8.90 5.50 0.80
N GLY A 162 -8.03 5.33 1.80
CA GLY A 162 -8.40 4.92 3.15
C GLY A 162 -7.49 5.51 4.23
N GLY A 163 -7.43 4.83 5.37
CA GLY A 163 -6.54 5.20 6.48
C GLY A 163 -5.90 3.96 7.11
N CYS A 164 -4.69 4.11 7.63
CA CYS A 164 -3.93 3.07 8.29
C CYS A 164 -3.80 3.40 9.79
N CYS A 165 -2.60 3.28 10.36
CA CYS A 165 -2.38 3.50 11.78
C CYS A 165 -2.88 4.88 12.24
N ARG A 166 -3.52 4.88 13.42
CA ARG A 166 -4.01 6.08 14.13
C ARG A 166 -5.13 6.85 13.41
N THR A 167 -5.58 6.37 12.25
CA THR A 167 -6.85 6.79 11.65
C THR A 167 -8.05 6.18 12.37
N THR A 168 -9.23 6.75 12.16
CA THR A 168 -10.46 6.34 12.85
C THR A 168 -11.64 6.28 11.89
N PRO A 169 -12.79 5.71 12.30
CA PRO A 169 -14.03 5.82 11.51
C PRO A 169 -14.44 7.27 11.19
N ASN A 170 -14.05 8.27 12.00
CA ASN A 170 -14.27 9.68 11.67
C ASN A 170 -13.44 10.10 10.45
N THR A 171 -12.18 9.67 10.37
CA THR A 171 -11.30 9.91 9.23
C THR A 171 -11.92 9.33 7.95
N ILE A 172 -12.40 8.07 8.01
CA ILE A 172 -13.04 7.43 6.85
C ILE A 172 -14.29 8.19 6.40
N ARG A 173 -15.16 8.61 7.32
CA ARG A 173 -16.33 9.45 6.97
C ARG A 173 -15.94 10.76 6.30
N ALA A 174 -14.85 11.38 6.76
CA ALA A 174 -14.36 12.62 6.20
C ALA A 174 -13.79 12.40 4.77
N ILE A 175 -13.00 11.34 4.55
CA ILE A 175 -12.56 10.90 3.22
C ILE A 175 -13.76 10.69 2.29
N THR A 176 -14.77 9.93 2.73
CA THR A 176 -15.99 9.67 1.93
C THR A 176 -16.70 10.96 1.52
N ARG A 177 -16.83 11.93 2.43
CA ARG A 177 -17.44 13.24 2.11
C ARG A 177 -16.62 13.97 1.05
N THR A 178 -15.30 14.00 1.17
CA THR A 178 -14.41 14.63 0.19
C THR A 178 -14.52 13.94 -1.17
N LEU A 179 -14.48 12.61 -1.22
CA LEU A 179 -14.63 11.85 -2.47
C LEU A 179 -15.96 12.14 -3.17
N ASN A 180 -17.07 12.16 -2.43
CA ASN A 180 -18.39 12.46 -2.99
C ASN A 180 -18.52 13.91 -3.53
N GLN A 181 -17.70 14.85 -3.06
CA GLN A 181 -17.71 16.23 -3.51
C GLN A 181 -16.84 16.46 -4.75
N PHE A 182 -15.71 15.76 -4.86
CA PHE A 182 -14.66 16.08 -5.84
C PHE A 182 -14.38 14.99 -6.86
N CYS A 183 -14.77 13.75 -6.59
CA CYS A 183 -14.58 12.61 -7.48
C CYS A 183 -15.92 11.87 -7.62
N PRO A 184 -16.92 12.45 -8.32
CA PRO A 184 -18.16 11.74 -8.56
C PRO A 184 -17.82 10.40 -9.22
N ALA A 185 -18.33 9.30 -8.65
CA ALA A 185 -18.09 7.97 -9.18
C ALA A 185 -18.39 7.97 -10.69
N PRO A 186 -17.60 7.28 -11.53
CA PRO A 186 -18.01 7.05 -12.90
C PRO A 186 -19.41 6.43 -12.85
N GLN A 187 -20.37 7.02 -13.55
CA GLN A 187 -21.66 6.39 -13.78
C GLN A 187 -21.35 5.05 -14.44
N LEU A 188 -21.50 3.95 -13.69
CA LEU A 188 -21.52 2.62 -14.25
C LEU A 188 -22.72 2.57 -15.19
N SER A 189 -22.47 2.80 -16.48
CA SER A 189 -23.43 2.48 -17.52
C SER A 189 -23.51 0.96 -17.55
N VAL A 190 -24.52 0.42 -16.88
CA VAL A 190 -24.94 -0.96 -17.09
C VAL A 190 -25.50 -1.01 -18.50
N ALA A 191 -24.73 -1.56 -19.44
CA ALA A 191 -25.19 -1.98 -20.74
C ALA A 191 -25.59 -3.46 -20.66
#